data_AF-A0A1X1VZB4-F1
#
_entry.id   AF-A0A1X1VZB4-F1
#
_cell.length_a   1.000
_cell.length_b   1.000
_cell.length_c   1.000
_cell.angle_alpha   90.00
_cell.angle_beta   90.00
_cell.angle_gamma   90.00
#
_symmetry.space_group_name_H-M   'P 1'
#
loop_
_entity.id
_entity.type
_entity.pdbx_description
1 polymer ?
#
loop_
_entity_poly.entity_id
_entity_poly.type
_entity_poly.pdbx_seq_one_letter_code
_entity_poly.pdbx_strand_id
1 'polypeptide(L)'
;MRLFHTDQDLACREEPELFFNPNRRSRAGARCAECPFRGRCSYNAVASGASYGVWGGILLPGHYPPQLAPVYARLIEQFEARRREEIGDVAVAALPDPYEQFAQDSPVDGIAGAA
;
A
#
# COMPACT_ATOMS: atom_id res chain seq x y z
N MET A 1 -2.42 6.91 -9.30
CA MET A 1 -2.39 6.08 -10.53
C MET A 1 -2.03 4.65 -10.14
N ARG A 2 -2.72 3.62 -10.66
CA ARG A 2 -2.29 2.22 -10.47
C ARG A 2 -1.33 1.87 -11.61
N LEU A 3 -0.20 1.23 -11.29
CA LEU A 3 0.83 0.89 -12.27
C LEU A 3 0.66 -0.55 -12.76
N PHE A 4 0.27 -1.45 -11.87
CA PHE A 4 -0.11 -2.82 -12.23
C PHE A 4 -1.63 -2.95 -12.37
N HIS A 5 -2.04 -3.68 -13.41
CA HIS A 5 -3.42 -4.04 -13.70
C HIS A 5 -3.55 -5.57 -13.82
N THR A 6 -4.78 -6.06 -13.75
CA THR A 6 -5.13 -7.47 -13.98
C THR A 6 -6.53 -7.53 -14.56
N ASP A 7 -6.85 -8.54 -15.35
CA ASP A 7 -8.22 -8.82 -15.82
C ASP A 7 -8.90 -9.93 -15.01
N GLN A 8 -8.20 -10.48 -14.00
CA GLN A 8 -8.77 -11.47 -13.10
C GLN A 8 -9.86 -10.85 -12.22
N ASP A 9 -10.87 -11.66 -11.91
CA ASP A 9 -11.88 -11.34 -10.91
C ASP A 9 -11.25 -11.43 -9.52
N LEU A 10 -11.07 -10.25 -8.92
CA LEU A 10 -10.51 -10.11 -7.58
C LEU A 10 -11.65 -9.87 -6.60
N ALA A 11 -11.57 -10.43 -5.40
CA ALA A 11 -12.56 -10.19 -4.34
C ALA A 11 -12.77 -8.69 -4.05
N CYS A 12 -11.72 -7.85 -4.19
CA CYS A 12 -11.81 -6.40 -4.01
C CYS A 12 -12.49 -5.64 -5.16
N ARG A 13 -12.72 -6.29 -6.30
CA ARG A 13 -13.56 -5.79 -7.40
C ARG A 13 -15.01 -6.23 -7.24
N GLU A 14 -15.23 -7.45 -6.74
CA GLU A 14 -16.56 -7.99 -6.48
C GLU A 14 -17.27 -7.28 -5.32
N GLU A 15 -16.57 -7.04 -4.21
CA GLU A 15 -17.12 -6.44 -2.99
C GLU A 15 -16.24 -5.27 -2.51
N PRO A 16 -16.13 -4.15 -3.27
CA PRO A 16 -15.18 -3.07 -2.97
C PRO A 16 -15.39 -2.46 -1.58
N GLU A 17 -16.65 -2.27 -1.18
CA GLU A 17 -17.03 -1.72 0.13
C GLU A 17 -16.45 -2.54 1.30
N LEU A 18 -16.25 -3.85 1.14
CA LEU A 18 -15.63 -4.68 2.17
C LEU A 18 -14.19 -4.23 2.48
N PHE A 19 -13.43 -3.82 1.47
CA PHE A 19 -12.01 -3.49 1.59
C PHE A 19 -11.77 -2.07 2.10
N PHE A 20 -12.80 -1.22 2.13
CA PHE A 20 -12.75 0.11 2.73
C PHE A 20 -13.46 0.19 4.09
N ASN A 21 -14.09 -0.90 4.55
CA ASN A 21 -14.78 -0.95 5.83
C ASN A 21 -13.84 -1.37 6.98
N PRO A 22 -13.46 -0.45 7.90
CA PRO A 22 -12.51 -0.74 8.98
C PRO A 22 -13.03 -1.79 9.98
N ASN A 23 -14.35 -1.92 10.12
CA ASN A 23 -15.00 -2.92 10.99
C ASN A 23 -14.95 -4.33 10.38
N ARG A 24 -14.61 -4.46 9.10
CA ARG A 24 -14.58 -5.72 8.36
C ARG A 24 -13.18 -6.10 7.89
N ARG A 25 -12.15 -5.45 8.43
CA ARG A 25 -10.73 -5.66 8.08
C ARG A 25 -10.29 -7.12 8.11
N SER A 26 -10.74 -7.91 9.09
CA SER A 26 -10.38 -9.33 9.18
C SER A 26 -10.94 -10.14 8.02
N ARG A 27 -12.19 -9.86 7.61
CA ARG A 27 -12.83 -10.52 6.46
C ARG A 27 -12.20 -10.07 5.14
N ALA A 28 -11.91 -8.78 5.00
CA ALA A 28 -11.20 -8.24 3.83
C ALA A 28 -9.79 -8.86 3.69
N GLY A 29 -9.03 -8.92 4.79
CA GLY A 29 -7.71 -9.54 4.84
C GLY A 29 -7.73 -11.02 4.47
N ALA A 30 -8.70 -11.79 4.99
CA ALA A 30 -8.88 -13.20 4.65
C ALA A 30 -9.16 -13.39 3.15
N ARG A 31 -10.06 -12.60 2.57
CA ARG A 31 -10.33 -12.60 1.11
C ARG A 31 -9.11 -12.19 0.29
N CYS A 32 -8.29 -11.28 0.81
CA CYS A 32 -7.04 -10.89 0.17
C CYS A 32 -5.99 -12.00 0.19
N ALA A 33 -5.98 -12.89 1.20
CA ALA A 33 -4.89 -13.83 1.42
C ALA A 33 -4.67 -14.79 0.24
N GLU A 34 -5.74 -15.16 -0.45
CA GLU A 34 -5.77 -16.09 -1.59
C GLU A 34 -5.54 -15.38 -2.94
N CYS A 35 -5.37 -14.05 -2.94
CA CYS A 35 -5.29 -13.28 -4.17
C CYS A 35 -3.92 -13.44 -4.89
N PRO A 36 -3.88 -13.82 -6.17
CA PRO A 36 -2.64 -13.94 -6.95
C PRO A 36 -2.03 -12.58 -7.36
N PHE A 37 -2.68 -11.48 -6.99
CA PHE A 37 -2.27 -10.10 -7.30
C PHE A 37 -1.72 -9.35 -6.07
N ARG A 38 -1.42 -10.05 -4.96
CA ARG A 38 -1.05 -9.42 -3.69
C ARG A 38 0.23 -8.59 -3.76
N GLY A 39 1.29 -9.08 -4.41
CA GLY A 39 2.56 -8.36 -4.55
C GLY A 39 2.40 -7.09 -5.38
N ARG A 40 1.80 -7.22 -6.57
CA ARG A 40 1.47 -6.08 -7.44
C ARG A 40 0.50 -5.08 -6.78
N CYS A 41 -0.44 -5.57 -5.97
CA CYS A 41 -1.34 -4.72 -5.17
C CYS A 41 -0.56 -3.92 -4.12
N SER A 42 0.41 -4.54 -3.44
CA SER A 42 1.27 -3.84 -2.50
C SER A 42 2.08 -2.73 -3.16
N TYR A 43 2.67 -3.01 -4.33
CA TYR A 43 3.39 -2.01 -5.09
C TYR A 43 2.47 -0.83 -5.46
N ASN A 44 1.28 -1.11 -5.97
CA ASN A 44 0.29 -0.08 -6.31
C ASN A 44 -0.07 0.79 -5.10
N ALA A 45 -0.19 0.21 -3.89
CA ALA A 45 -0.51 0.95 -2.69
C ALA A 45 0.56 2.01 -2.39
N VAL A 46 1.84 1.59 -2.38
CA VAL A 46 2.97 2.48 -2.08
C VAL A 46 3.17 3.52 -3.19
N ALA A 47 3.22 3.08 -4.45
CA ALA A 47 3.46 3.96 -5.59
C ALA A 47 2.34 5.00 -5.80
N SER A 48 1.12 4.73 -5.32
CA SER A 48 -0.01 5.66 -5.44
C SER A 48 -0.22 6.54 -4.21
N GLY A 49 0.58 6.37 -3.14
CA GLY A 49 0.35 7.09 -1.89
C GLY A 49 -0.95 6.68 -1.19
N ALA A 50 -1.40 5.43 -1.35
CA ALA A 50 -2.62 4.96 -0.71
C ALA A 50 -2.51 5.08 0.81
N SER A 51 -3.53 5.62 1.47
CA SER A 51 -3.56 5.80 2.92
C SER A 51 -4.75 5.13 3.60
N TYR A 52 -5.73 4.64 2.84
CA TYR A 52 -6.94 3.99 3.36
C TYR A 52 -7.21 2.63 2.71
N GLY A 53 -8.00 1.83 3.43
CA GLY A 53 -8.50 0.54 2.96
C GLY A 53 -7.47 -0.59 3.09
N VAL A 54 -7.85 -1.77 2.60
CA VAL A 54 -7.01 -2.97 2.62
C VAL A 54 -6.31 -3.13 1.27
N TRP A 55 -4.98 -3.15 1.31
CA TRP A 55 -4.13 -3.32 0.14
C TRP A 55 -3.14 -4.46 0.37
N GLY A 56 -3.03 -5.37 -0.60
CA GLY A 56 -2.19 -6.57 -0.43
C GLY A 56 -2.57 -7.42 0.79
N GLY A 57 -3.77 -7.26 1.35
CA GLY A 57 -4.20 -7.88 2.61
C GLY A 57 -3.82 -7.12 3.88
N ILE A 58 -3.25 -5.92 3.78
CA ILE A 58 -2.82 -5.08 4.90
C ILE A 58 -3.74 -3.86 5.00
N LEU A 59 -4.25 -3.58 6.20
CA LEU A 59 -5.06 -2.40 6.45
C LEU A 59 -4.18 -1.15 6.57
N LEU A 60 -4.52 -0.11 5.83
CA LEU A 60 -3.89 1.20 5.95
C LEU A 60 -4.69 2.07 6.94
N PRO A 61 -4.02 2.75 7.89
CA PRO A 61 -4.66 3.42 9.04
C PRO A 61 -5.29 4.78 8.73
N GLY A 62 -5.17 5.29 7.51
CA GLY A 62 -5.48 6.67 7.14
C GLY A 62 -4.23 7.54 7.02
N HIS A 63 -4.42 8.83 6.74
CA HIS A 63 -3.34 9.81 6.63
C HIS A 63 -2.73 10.14 8.00
N TYR A 64 -1.94 9.21 8.52
CA TYR A 64 -1.14 9.39 9.72
C TYR A 64 0.28 8.90 9.43
N PRO A 65 1.19 9.79 8.95
CA PRO A 65 2.50 9.40 8.43
C PRO A 65 3.33 8.48 9.36
N PRO A 66 3.38 8.71 10.69
CA PRO A 66 4.13 7.83 11.59
C PRO A 66 3.61 6.37 11.63
N GLN A 67 2.32 6.17 11.37
CA GLN A 67 1.72 4.83 11.30
C GLN A 67 1.77 4.25 9.88
N LEU A 68 1.83 5.09 8.84
CA LEU A 68 1.91 4.65 7.45
C LEU A 68 3.30 4.09 7.08
N ALA A 69 4.38 4.68 7.59
CA ALA A 69 5.74 4.23 7.27
C ALA A 69 5.97 2.72 7.48
N PRO A 70 5.68 2.12 8.66
CA PRO A 70 5.85 0.68 8.86
C PRO A 70 4.89 -0.16 8.00
N VAL A 71 3.70 0.35 7.68
CA VAL A 71 2.76 -0.32 6.78
C VAL A 71 3.31 -0.36 5.36
N TYR A 72 3.90 0.73 4.88
CA TYR A 72 4.52 0.81 3.56
C TYR A 72 5.74 -0.09 3.46
N ALA A 73 6.60 -0.13 4.49
CA ALA A 73 7.73 -1.05 4.56
C ALA A 73 7.25 -2.50 4.38
N ARG A 74 6.18 -2.89 5.07
CA ARG A 74 5.60 -4.24 4.94
C ARG A 74 5.03 -4.52 3.55
N LEU A 75 4.43 -3.51 2.90
CA LEU A 75 3.94 -3.64 1.53
C LEU A 75 5.10 -3.81 0.54
N ILE A 76 6.19 -3.06 0.69
CA ILE A 76 7.42 -3.19 -0.11
C ILE A 76 7.99 -4.60 0.03
N GLU A 77 8.17 -5.10 1.27
CA GLU A 77 8.62 -6.47 1.53
C GLU A 77 7.74 -7.51 0.84
N GLN A 78 6.41 -7.34 0.91
CA GLN A 78 5.48 -8.27 0.26
C GLN A 78 5.60 -8.22 -1.27
N PHE A 79 5.83 -7.06 -1.87
CA PHE A 79 6.07 -6.96 -3.31
C PHE A 79 7.35 -7.70 -3.69
N GLU A 80 8.46 -7.46 -3.00
CA GLU A 80 9.75 -8.13 -3.30
C GLU A 80 9.69 -9.64 -3.11
N ALA A 81 8.99 -10.12 -2.07
CA ALA A 81 8.81 -11.55 -1.84
C ALA A 81 8.01 -12.25 -2.95
N ARG A 82 7.11 -11.53 -3.65
CA ARG A 82 6.15 -12.11 -4.60
C ARG A 82 6.42 -11.75 -6.06
N ARG A 83 7.20 -10.69 -6.34
CA ARG A 83 7.38 -10.16 -7.70
C ARG A 83 7.90 -11.21 -8.68
N ARG A 84 8.80 -12.11 -8.25
CA ARG A 84 9.35 -13.13 -9.15
C ARG A 84 8.28 -14.11 -9.62
N GLU A 85 7.35 -14.47 -8.74
CA GLU A 85 6.21 -15.34 -9.07
C GLU A 85 5.14 -14.60 -9.87
N GLU A 86 4.88 -13.32 -9.55
CA GLU A 86 3.77 -12.56 -10.14
C GLU A 86 4.10 -11.89 -11.48
N ILE A 87 5.36 -11.50 -11.69
CA ILE A 87 5.81 -10.76 -12.87
C ILE A 87 7.17 -11.24 -13.45
N GLY A 88 7.79 -12.27 -12.88
CA GLY A 88 9.09 -12.77 -13.35
C GLY A 88 10.23 -11.77 -13.15
N ASP A 89 11.11 -11.67 -14.14
CA ASP A 89 12.31 -10.81 -14.12
C ASP A 89 12.06 -9.41 -14.71
N VAL A 90 10.80 -9.00 -14.84
CA VAL A 90 10.44 -7.67 -15.33
C VAL A 90 11.03 -6.60 -14.41
N ALA A 91 11.72 -5.62 -15.01
CA ALA A 91 12.24 -4.47 -14.30
C ALA A 91 11.09 -3.56 -13.84
N VAL A 92 11.14 -3.13 -12.58
CA VAL A 92 10.13 -2.27 -11.96
C VAL A 92 10.84 -1.09 -11.30
N ALA A 93 10.25 0.11 -11.41
CA ALA A 93 10.80 1.29 -10.76
C ALA A 93 10.86 1.09 -9.24
N ALA A 94 11.98 1.49 -8.63
CA ALA A 94 12.19 1.38 -7.20
C ALA A 94 11.12 2.20 -6.44
N LEU A 95 10.62 1.63 -5.36
CA LEU A 95 9.75 2.34 -4.42
C LEU A 95 10.61 3.21 -3.50
N PRO A 96 10.09 4.38 -3.06
CA PRO A 96 10.80 5.24 -2.12
C PRO A 96 10.97 4.55 -0.76
N ASP A 97 12.01 4.95 0.00
CA ASP A 97 12.09 4.60 1.40
C ASP A 97 10.92 5.24 2.15
N PRO A 98 10.04 4.46 2.79
CA PRO A 98 8.85 4.99 3.43
C PRO A 98 9.17 5.87 4.65
N TYR A 99 10.27 5.62 5.36
CA TYR A 99 10.65 6.44 6.51
C TYR A 99 11.20 7.79 6.07
N GLU A 100 11.98 7.82 4.99
CA GLU A 100 12.44 9.08 4.40
C GLU A 100 11.26 9.86 3.81
N GLN A 101 10.38 9.20 3.04
CA GLN A 101 9.20 9.82 2.45
C GLN A 101 8.33 10.53 3.49
N PHE A 102 7.98 9.83 4.57
CA PHE A 102 7.10 10.40 5.60
C PHE A 102 7.80 11.33 6.59
N ALA A 103 9.13 11.28 6.70
CA ALA A 103 9.89 12.28 7.44
C ALA A 103 9.82 13.66 6.78
N GLN A 104 9.81 13.72 5.44
CA GLN A 104 9.69 14.99 4.70
C GLN A 104 8.27 15.57 4.73
N ASP A 105 7.25 14.74 4.93
CA ASP A 105 5.83 15.15 5.01
C ASP A 105 5.41 15.67 6.39
N SER A 106 6.29 15.60 7.39
CA SER A 106 6.02 16.21 8.70
C SER A 106 6.13 17.74 8.58
N PRO A 107 5.13 18.51 9.06
CA PRO A 107 5.21 19.96 9.02
C PRO A 107 6.45 20.39 9.81
N VAL A 108 7.38 21.05 9.13
CA VAL A 108 8.43 21.82 9.81
C VAL A 108 7.71 22.99 10.46
N ASP A 109 7.43 22.89 11.76
CA ASP A 109 6.96 24.02 12.55
C ASP A 109 8.01 25.15 12.49
N GLY A 110 7.67 26.19 11.73
CA GLY A 110 8.02 27.58 12.02
C GLY A 110 9.49 28.00 11.89
N ILE A 111 9.91 28.40 10.68
CA ILE A 111 10.79 29.57 10.55
C ILE A 111 9.98 30.82 10.94
N ALA A 112 9.89 31.08 12.25
CA ALA A 112 9.54 32.40 12.74
C ALA A 112 10.78 33.30 12.61
N GLY A 113 10.87 34.01 11.49
CA GLY A 113 11.60 35.28 11.47
C GLY A 113 10.87 36.28 12.36
N ALA A 114 11.59 36.88 13.29
CA ALA A 114 11.18 38.14 13.92
C ALA A 114 12.42 39.04 13.96
N ALA A 115 12.20 40.24 13.42
CA ALA A 115 13.13 41.35 13.30
C ALA A 115 13.38 42.06 14.64
#